data_AF-A0A1D3L5S2-F1
#
_entry.id   AF-A0A1D3L5S2-F1
#
_cell.length_a   1.000
_cell.length_b   1.000
_cell.length_c   1.000
_cell.angle_alpha   90.00
_cell.angle_beta   90.00
_cell.angle_gamma   90.00
#
_symmetry.space_group_name_H-M   'P 1'
#
loop_
_entity.id
_entity.type
_entity.pdbx_description
1 polymer ?
#
loop_
_entity_poly.entity_id
_entity_poly.type
_entity_poly.pdbx_seq_one_letter_code
_entity_poly.pdbx_strand_id
1 'polypeptide(L)'
;MVYDILIPTLPVLGLYLITYALYKMRLIKKSMHVSVWNFIIGLSFLVCGGAGFILLILLDLGATLPISQQLLYWHVEFGVTMALVTLFHFHIYWKGTKAMLGLSKRRSGS
;
A
#
# COMPACT_ATOMS: atom_id res chain seq x y z
N MET A 1 -15.98 -16.65 -4.40
CA MET A 1 -15.57 -15.60 -5.37
C MET A 1 -14.13 -15.86 -5.74
N VAL A 2 -13.78 -15.79 -7.02
CA VAL A 2 -12.38 -15.77 -7.45
C VAL A 2 -11.88 -14.34 -7.25
N TYR A 3 -10.81 -14.16 -6.49
CA TYR A 3 -10.21 -12.84 -6.28
C TYR A 3 -9.19 -12.61 -7.38
N ASP A 4 -9.51 -11.73 -8.32
CA ASP A 4 -8.64 -11.38 -9.43
C ASP A 4 -7.61 -10.35 -8.97
N ILE A 5 -6.48 -10.83 -8.48
CA ILE A 5 -5.33 -10.02 -8.04
C ILE A 5 -4.93 -8.98 -9.10
N LEU A 6 -5.18 -9.26 -10.38
CA LEU A 6 -4.88 -8.36 -11.49
C LEU A 6 -5.64 -7.03 -11.43
N ILE A 7 -6.88 -7.04 -10.93
CA ILE A 7 -7.76 -5.86 -10.90
C ILE A 7 -7.17 -4.72 -10.05
N PRO A 8 -6.75 -4.93 -8.79
CA PRO A 8 -6.10 -3.87 -8.01
C PRO A 8 -4.65 -3.63 -8.45
N THR A 9 -3.98 -4.65 -8.98
CA THR A 9 -2.54 -4.59 -9.29
C THR A 9 -2.24 -3.69 -10.50
N LEU A 10 -2.98 -3.84 -11.60
CA LEU A 10 -2.73 -3.11 -12.85
C LEU A 10 -2.86 -1.58 -12.69
N PRO A 11 -3.95 -1.04 -12.10
CA PRO A 11 -4.10 0.40 -11.88
C PRO A 11 -3.04 0.95 -10.92
N VAL A 12 -2.71 0.23 -9.85
CA VAL A 12 -1.74 0.70 -8.84
C VAL A 12 -0.34 0.75 -9.43
N LEU A 13 0.07 -0.27 -10.19
CA LEU A 13 1.32 -0.26 -10.95
C LEU A 13 1.34 0.87 -11.99
N GLY A 14 0.27 1.01 -12.76
CA GLY A 14 0.15 2.05 -13.78
C GLY A 14 0.29 3.45 -13.18
N LEU A 15 -0.42 3.72 -12.09
CA LEU A 15 -0.35 5.00 -11.37
C LEU A 15 1.06 5.26 -10.82
N TYR A 16 1.73 4.22 -10.31
CA TYR A 16 3.12 4.33 -9.86
C TYR A 16 4.05 4.73 -10.99
N LEU A 17 3.98 4.05 -12.13
CA LEU A 17 4.79 4.35 -13.30
C LEU A 17 4.50 5.76 -13.84
N ILE A 18 3.23 6.18 -13.89
CA ILE A 18 2.85 7.53 -14.34
C ILE A 18 3.45 8.59 -13.42
N THR A 19 3.22 8.49 -12.11
CA THR A 19 3.74 9.50 -11.16
C THR A 19 5.27 9.49 -11.14
N TYR A 20 5.90 8.33 -11.32
CA TYR A 20 7.34 8.20 -11.42
C TYR A 20 7.89 8.84 -12.71
N ALA A 21 7.22 8.63 -13.86
CA ALA A 21 7.59 9.26 -15.13
C ALA A 21 7.46 10.79 -15.06
N LEU A 22 6.35 11.30 -14.51
CA LEU A 22 6.15 12.74 -14.30
C LEU A 22 7.24 13.33 -13.39
N TYR A 23 7.63 12.62 -12.34
CA TYR A 23 8.74 13.01 -11.47
C TYR A 23 10.07 13.05 -12.24
N LYS A 24 10.37 12.02 -13.04
CA LYS A 24 11.60 11.92 -13.82
C LYS A 24 11.68 12.98 -14.93
N MET A 25 10.55 13.34 -15.53
CA MET A 25 10.40 14.44 -16.49
C MET A 25 10.42 15.82 -15.84
N ARG A 26 10.56 15.91 -14.52
CA ARG A 26 10.53 17.16 -13.73
C ARG A 26 9.20 17.93 -13.83
N LEU A 27 8.13 17.27 -14.26
CA LEU A 27 6.78 17.85 -14.31
C LEU A 27 6.17 17.95 -12.90
N ILE A 28 6.53 17.02 -12.00
CA ILE A 28 6.17 17.08 -10.58
C ILE A 28 7.41 17.02 -9.69
N LYS A 29 7.31 17.63 -8.50
CA LYS A 29 8.36 17.57 -7.49
C LYS A 29 8.43 16.16 -6.88
N LYS A 30 9.63 15.72 -6.48
CA LYS A 30 9.82 14.47 -5.74
C LYS A 30 8.92 14.39 -4.51
N SER A 31 8.77 15.49 -3.78
CA SER A 31 7.91 15.57 -2.59
C SER A 31 6.45 15.24 -2.91
N MET A 32 5.95 15.61 -4.09
CA MET A 32 4.58 15.33 -4.51
C MET A 32 4.40 13.83 -4.81
N HIS A 33 5.30 13.21 -5.57
CA HIS A 33 5.29 11.77 -5.81
C HIS A 33 5.29 11.00 -4.48
N VAL A 34 6.20 11.32 -3.57
CA VAL A 34 6.29 10.66 -2.26
C VAL A 34 5.03 10.89 -1.40
N SER A 35 4.51 12.12 -1.35
CA SER A 35 3.31 12.44 -0.57
C SER A 35 2.08 11.66 -1.03
N VAL A 36 1.90 11.52 -2.35
CA VAL A 36 0.80 10.72 -2.92
C VAL A 36 0.89 9.26 -2.48
N TRP A 37 2.06 8.64 -2.57
CA TRP A 37 2.23 7.24 -2.17
C TRP A 37 2.10 7.02 -0.66
N ASN A 38 2.54 7.99 0.15
CA ASN A 38 2.34 7.97 1.61
C ASN A 38 0.85 8.09 1.98
N PHE A 39 0.10 8.90 1.24
CA PHE A 39 -1.34 9.00 1.43
C PHE A 39 -2.06 7.69 1.05
N ILE A 40 -1.71 7.11 -0.10
CA ILE A 40 -2.33 5.86 -0.58
C ILE A 40 -2.05 4.70 0.39
N ILE A 41 -0.82 4.52 0.87
CA ILE A 41 -0.51 3.45 1.83
C ILE A 41 -1.21 3.66 3.17
N GLY A 42 -1.29 4.91 3.65
CA GLY A 42 -2.00 5.23 4.89
C GLY A 42 -3.50 4.99 4.78
N LEU A 43 -4.13 5.41 3.69
CA LEU A 43 -5.55 5.21 3.44
C LEU A 43 -5.89 3.72 3.30
N SER A 44 -5.12 2.98 2.51
CA SER A 44 -5.33 1.53 2.34
C SER A 44 -5.13 0.77 3.64
N PHE A 45 -4.16 1.14 4.47
CA PHE A 45 -3.98 0.60 5.81
C PHE A 45 -5.20 0.84 6.71
N LEU A 46 -5.73 2.08 6.76
CA LEU A 46 -6.90 2.40 7.59
C LEU A 46 -8.15 1.64 7.14
N VAL A 47 -8.40 1.59 5.83
CA VAL A 47 -9.57 0.89 5.29
C VAL A 47 -9.44 -0.62 5.51
N CYS A 48 -8.29 -1.21 5.18
CA CYS A 48 -8.06 -2.64 5.33
C CYS A 48 -8.09 -3.06 6.80
N GLY A 49 -7.34 -2.36 7.67
CA GLY A 49 -7.29 -2.63 9.10
C GLY A 49 -8.66 -2.46 9.77
N GLY A 50 -9.37 -1.38 9.46
CA GLY A 50 -10.73 -1.13 9.97
C GLY A 50 -11.73 -2.19 9.52
N ALA A 51 -11.76 -2.51 8.22
CA ALA A 51 -12.64 -3.54 7.68
C ALA A 51 -12.34 -4.93 8.28
N GLY A 52 -11.06 -5.28 8.44
CA GLY A 52 -10.63 -6.54 9.04
C GLY A 52 -11.07 -6.65 10.50
N PHE A 53 -10.96 -5.56 11.27
CA PHE A 53 -11.40 -5.53 12.66
C PHE A 53 -12.93 -5.68 12.78
N ILE A 54 -13.69 -5.00 11.91
CA ILE A 54 -15.16 -5.14 11.88
C ILE A 54 -15.58 -6.57 11.49
N LEU A 55 -14.91 -7.17 10.49
CA LEU A 55 -15.16 -8.56 10.08
C LEU A 55 -14.90 -9.54 11.23
N LEU A 56 -13.83 -9.31 12.01
CA LEU A 56 -13.51 -10.12 13.18
C LEU A 56 -14.63 -10.07 14.22
N ILE A 57 -15.16 -8.89 14.53
CA ILE A 57 -16.29 -8.72 15.47
C ILE A 57 -17.55 -9.42 14.95
N LEU A 58 -17.87 -9.25 13.66
CA LEU A 58 -19.03 -9.91 13.04
C LEU A 58 -18.93 -11.43 13.10
N LEU A 59 -17.73 -11.97 12.89
CA LEU A 59 -17.44 -13.39 13.00
C LEU A 59 -17.66 -13.91 14.43
N ASP A 60 -17.15 -13.19 15.43
CA ASP A 60 -17.29 -13.55 16.85
C ASP A 60 -18.76 -13.54 17.31
N LEU A 61 -19.54 -12.58 16.83
CA LEU A 61 -20.98 -12.48 17.10
C LEU A 61 -21.84 -13.49 16.32
N GLY A 62 -21.25 -14.27 15.40
CA GLY A 62 -21.99 -15.14 14.49
C GLY A 62 -22.94 -14.38 13.53
N ALA A 63 -22.70 -13.08 13.34
CA ALA A 63 -23.59 -12.19 12.61
C ALA A 63 -23.18 -12.07 11.14
N THR A 64 -23.96 -12.64 10.24
CA THR A 64 -23.77 -12.47 8.78
C THR A 64 -24.68 -11.37 8.25
N LEU A 65 -24.22 -10.12 8.33
CA LEU A 65 -24.92 -9.00 7.69
C LEU A 65 -24.77 -9.07 6.15
N PRO A 66 -25.71 -8.52 5.37
CA PRO A 66 -25.58 -8.43 3.91
C PRO A 66 -24.29 -7.72 3.46
N ILE A 67 -23.79 -6.78 4.27
CA ILE A 67 -22.55 -6.04 3.98
C ILE A 67 -21.27 -6.85 4.24
N SER A 68 -21.33 -7.98 4.96
CA SER A 68 -20.15 -8.77 5.35
C SER A 68 -19.32 -9.22 4.15
N GLN A 69 -19.98 -9.71 3.10
CA GLN A 69 -19.32 -10.15 1.87
C GLN A 69 -18.68 -8.98 1.12
N GLN A 70 -19.36 -7.83 1.06
CA GLN A 70 -18.83 -6.64 0.41
C GLN A 70 -17.64 -6.06 1.19
N LEU A 71 -17.72 -6.09 2.53
CA LEU A 71 -16.65 -5.64 3.42
C LEU A 71 -15.43 -6.55 3.31
N LEU A 72 -15.64 -7.87 3.24
CA LEU A 72 -14.58 -8.85 3.00
C LEU A 72 -13.93 -8.66 1.63
N TYR A 73 -14.73 -8.42 0.59
CA TYR A 73 -14.21 -8.09 -0.74
C TYR A 73 -13.30 -6.86 -0.69
N TRP A 74 -13.78 -5.73 -0.16
CA TRP A 74 -12.97 -4.52 -0.09
C TRP A 74 -11.76 -4.67 0.83
N HIS A 75 -11.86 -5.39 1.95
CA HIS A 75 -10.72 -5.70 2.82
C HIS A 75 -9.59 -6.36 2.04
N VAL A 76 -9.91 -7.37 1.22
CA VAL A 76 -8.91 -8.08 0.39
C VAL A 76 -8.31 -7.15 -0.67
N GLU A 77 -9.14 -6.41 -1.40
CA GLU A 77 -8.68 -5.48 -2.46
C GLU A 77 -7.73 -4.39 -1.91
N PHE A 78 -8.09 -3.78 -0.78
CA PHE A 78 -7.24 -2.79 -0.11
C PHE A 78 -6.00 -3.43 0.50
N GLY A 79 -6.08 -4.68 0.98
CA GLY A 79 -4.94 -5.45 1.47
C GLY A 79 -3.90 -5.71 0.37
N VAL A 80 -4.34 -6.16 -0.81
CA VAL A 80 -3.48 -6.36 -1.99
C VAL A 80 -2.85 -5.04 -2.42
N THR A 81 -3.65 -3.97 -2.50
CA THR A 81 -3.16 -2.62 -2.81
C THR A 81 -2.08 -2.18 -1.81
N MET A 82 -2.32 -2.34 -0.52
CA MET A 82 -1.37 -1.99 0.55
C MET A 82 -0.06 -2.79 0.43
N ALA A 83 -0.14 -4.09 0.14
CA ALA A 83 1.05 -4.93 -0.05
C ALA A 83 1.91 -4.45 -1.22
N LEU A 84 1.29 -4.14 -2.36
CA LEU A 84 2.00 -3.60 -3.54
C LEU A 84 2.63 -2.23 -3.25
N VAL A 85 1.87 -1.32 -2.64
CA VAL A 85 2.37 0.02 -2.32
C VAL A 85 3.49 -0.04 -1.28
N THR A 86 3.50 -1.03 -0.39
CA THR A 86 4.62 -1.26 0.54
C THR A 86 5.92 -1.55 -0.22
N LEU A 87 5.87 -2.29 -1.33
CA LEU A 87 7.05 -2.51 -2.19
C LEU A 87 7.54 -1.19 -2.79
N PHE A 88 6.63 -0.35 -3.27
CA PHE A 88 6.97 0.99 -3.76
C PHE A 88 7.54 1.88 -2.66
N HIS A 89 7.02 1.77 -1.44
CA HIS A 89 7.51 2.51 -0.29
C HIS A 89 8.96 2.13 0.02
N PHE A 90 9.32 0.84 -0.04
CA PHE A 90 10.72 0.42 0.08
C PHE A 90 11.60 0.96 -1.05
N HIS A 91 11.09 1.02 -2.28
CA HIS A 91 11.83 1.63 -3.39
C HIS A 91 12.06 3.14 -3.17
N ILE A 92 11.03 3.88 -2.78
CA ILE A 92 11.10 5.33 -2.51
C ILE A 92 12.09 5.63 -1.37
N TYR A 93 12.04 4.83 -0.30
CA TYR A 93 12.82 5.03 0.92
C TYR A 93 14.04 4.11 1.06
N TRP A 94 14.54 3.54 -0.04
CA TRP A 94 15.59 2.51 -0.04
C TRP A 94 16.81 2.81 0.85
N LYS A 95 17.25 4.07 0.93
CA LYS A 95 18.34 4.47 1.83
C LYS A 95 17.99 4.27 3.31
N GLY A 96 16.79 4.70 3.72
CA GLY A 96 16.28 4.52 5.08
C GLY A 96 16.00 3.05 5.38
N THR A 97 15.38 2.33 4.43
CA THR A 97 15.11 0.89 4.56
C THR A 97 16.40 0.09 4.78
N LYS A 98 17.46 0.34 4.01
CA LYS A 98 18.76 -0.31 4.23
C LYS A 98 19.39 0.00 5.59
N ALA A 99 19.20 1.22 6.10
CA ALA A 99 19.69 1.59 7.43
C ALA A 99 18.95 0.82 8.53
N MET A 100 17.62 0.74 8.44
CA MET A 100 16.79 -0.04 9.37
C MET A 100 17.11 -1.54 9.34
N LEU A 101 17.39 -2.09 8.14
CA LEU A 101 17.75 -3.49 7.96
C LEU A 101 19.21 -3.80 8.31
N GLY A 102 20.01 -2.84 8.81
CA GLY A 102 21.42 -3.05 9.14
C GLY A 102 22.34 -3.27 7.93
N LEU A 103 21.83 -3.13 6.70
CA LEU A 103 22.56 -3.25 5.43
C LEU A 103 23.32 -1.98 5.05
N SER A 104 23.19 -0.91 5.83
CA SER A 104 23.94 0.32 5.64
C SER A 104 25.37 0.14 6.13
N LYS A 105 26.32 0.08 5.19
CA LYS A 105 27.76 0.13 5.48
C LYS A 105 28.03 1.44 6.23
N ARG A 106 28.31 1.37 7.54
CA ARG A 106 28.87 2.50 8.31
C ARG A 106 30.04 3.02 7.48
N ARG A 107 29.94 4.25 6.94
CA ARG A 107 31.12 4.97 6.48
C ARG A 107 31.95 5.22 7.74
N SER A 108 32.89 4.32 8.01
CA SER A 108 34.02 4.61 8.87
C SER A 108 34.73 5.78 8.21
N GLY A 109 34.77 6.92 8.88
CA GLY A 109 35.58 8.05 8.44
C GLY A 109 37.06 7.66 8.49
N SER A 110 37.81 8.15 7.50
CA SER A 110 39.23 8.49 7.62
C SER A 110 39.35 9.98 7.34
#